data_AF-A0A9P5NNJ8-F1
#
_entry.id   AF-A0A9P5NNJ8-F1
#
_cell.length_a   1.000
_cell.length_b   1.000
_cell.length_c   1.000
_cell.angle_alpha   90.00
_cell.angle_beta   90.00
_cell.angle_gamma   90.00
#
_symmetry.space_group_name_H-M   'P 1'
#
loop_
_entity.id
_entity.type
_entity.pdbx_description
1 polymer ?
#
loop_
_entity_poly.entity_id
_entity_poly.type
_entity_poly.pdbx_seq_one_letter_code
_entity_poly.pdbx_strand_id
1 'polypeptide(L)'
;MAHWGSNQGEIDGSQEQVVNTGSNVYITIHDLSGSNLRSAEDVQNLLSRDRNVTMFLSPMGTGTSPIPPSLTGLPSSQSAGQGCTGFPSGYFRIRSMGTNHHWQLHWGERDSGNIVTLYERKQPTRVMCVLILYINLRGELCTSGAQIDVMNNVLVLTHSRPPSLPWPNPWSHPLPTFSYSEETKIITVKFYIDPVTSSRWPRPAEEWITARSPAVARVPEFKEISRWAPNMHSKFVHWTRRAGERWVAGSKWNLAVEKAEIEASGDTDRMKWELDSEQA
;
A
#
# COMPACT_ATOMS: atom_id res chain seq x y z
N MET A 1 21.36 -51.19 -45.80
CA MET A 1 22.41 -50.87 -44.80
C MET A 1 22.08 -49.51 -44.23
N ALA A 2 21.41 -49.50 -43.09
CA ALA A 2 21.01 -48.29 -42.37
C ALA A 2 21.84 -48.22 -41.09
N HIS A 3 22.55 -47.11 -40.87
CA HIS A 3 23.18 -46.78 -39.61
C HIS A 3 22.51 -45.52 -39.08
N TRP A 4 21.71 -45.68 -38.03
CA TRP A 4 21.26 -44.62 -37.14
C TRP A 4 22.35 -44.40 -36.09
N GLY A 5 22.88 -43.19 -35.99
CA GLY A 5 23.78 -42.76 -34.91
C GLY A 5 22.97 -41.94 -33.90
N SER A 6 22.84 -42.48 -32.69
CA SER A 6 22.25 -41.81 -31.52
C SER A 6 23.30 -40.94 -30.83
N ASN A 7 23.08 -39.62 -30.76
CA ASN A 7 23.79 -38.73 -29.84
C ASN A 7 22.92 -38.49 -28.61
N GLN A 8 23.26 -39.15 -27.49
CA GLN A 8 22.83 -38.74 -26.15
C GLN A 8 23.85 -37.71 -25.66
N GLY A 9 23.39 -36.48 -25.42
CA GLY A 9 24.12 -35.48 -24.66
C GLY A 9 23.82 -35.69 -23.18
N GLU A 10 24.83 -36.10 -22.44
CA GLU A 10 24.86 -36.24 -20.99
C GLU A 10 25.01 -34.82 -20.37
N ILE A 11 24.01 -34.38 -19.62
CA ILE A 11 24.09 -33.13 -18.84
C ILE A 11 24.61 -33.53 -17.46
N ASP A 12 25.87 -33.20 -17.21
CA ASP A 12 26.55 -33.37 -15.93
C ASP A 12 25.92 -32.43 -14.90
N GLY A 13 25.03 -32.98 -14.09
CA GLY A 13 24.39 -32.30 -12.98
C GLY A 13 25.30 -32.34 -11.75
N SER A 14 26.18 -31.34 -11.62
CA SER A 14 26.96 -31.13 -10.41
C SER A 14 26.01 -30.85 -9.23
N GLN A 15 25.71 -31.87 -8.44
CA GLN A 15 25.13 -31.69 -7.11
C GLN A 15 26.21 -31.11 -6.21
N GLU A 16 26.15 -29.80 -5.95
CA GLU A 16 26.92 -29.22 -4.85
C GLU A 16 26.38 -29.77 -3.52
N GLN A 17 27.17 -30.66 -2.93
CA GLN A 17 26.93 -31.14 -1.59
C GLN A 17 27.29 -30.02 -0.61
N VAL A 18 26.29 -29.26 -0.16
CA VAL A 18 26.47 -28.24 0.87
C VAL A 18 26.82 -28.93 2.18
N VAL A 19 28.11 -28.90 2.54
CA VAL A 19 28.61 -29.39 3.83
C VAL A 19 28.09 -28.45 4.92
N ASN A 20 27.20 -28.96 5.77
CA ASN A 20 26.60 -28.21 6.87
C ASN A 20 27.66 -27.96 7.96
N THR A 21 28.32 -26.81 7.92
CA THR A 21 29.25 -26.34 8.94
C THR A 21 28.50 -25.73 10.13
N GLY A 22 27.80 -26.56 10.90
CA GLY A 22 27.44 -26.32 12.31
C GLY A 22 26.85 -24.96 12.70
N SER A 23 26.20 -24.25 11.79
CA SER A 23 25.67 -22.91 12.04
C SER A 23 24.18 -23.04 12.29
N ASN A 24 23.75 -22.87 13.55
CA ASN A 24 22.33 -22.85 13.89
C ASN A 24 21.69 -21.64 13.20
N VAL A 25 20.79 -21.90 12.25
CA VAL A 25 19.97 -20.85 11.63
C VAL A 25 18.74 -20.65 12.51
N TYR A 26 18.64 -19.48 13.13
CA TYR A 26 17.44 -19.08 13.85
C TYR A 26 16.41 -18.55 12.86
N ILE A 27 15.31 -19.28 12.69
CA ILE A 27 14.21 -18.90 11.80
C ILE A 27 13.07 -18.36 12.66
N THR A 28 12.70 -17.10 12.45
CA THR A 28 11.49 -16.52 13.06
C THR A 28 10.36 -16.53 12.03
N ILE A 29 9.31 -17.32 12.30
CA ILE A 29 8.15 -17.43 11.42
C ILE A 29 7.05 -16.51 11.98
N HIS A 30 6.71 -15.47 11.22
CA HIS A 30 5.55 -14.63 11.52
C HIS A 30 4.33 -15.19 10.80
N ASP A 31 3.43 -15.82 11.55
CA ASP A 31 2.16 -16.27 11.02
C ASP A 31 1.19 -15.09 10.84
N LEU A 32 1.13 -14.58 9.61
CA LEU A 32 0.22 -13.50 9.23
C LEU A 32 -1.19 -14.00 8.88
N SER A 33 -1.41 -15.32 8.85
CA SER A 33 -2.71 -15.92 8.50
C SER A 33 -3.65 -16.10 9.70
N GLY A 34 -3.17 -15.80 10.91
CA GLY A 34 -3.92 -15.98 12.15
C GLY A 34 -4.04 -17.45 12.58
N SER A 35 -3.31 -18.36 11.93
CA SER A 35 -3.32 -19.80 12.18
C SER A 35 -2.58 -20.21 13.45
N ASN A 36 -2.64 -19.43 14.54
CA ASN A 36 -2.25 -19.82 15.91
C ASN A 36 -1.16 -20.92 16.01
N LEU A 37 -0.02 -20.75 15.32
CA LEU A 37 1.07 -21.72 15.39
C LEU A 37 1.66 -21.64 16.80
N ARG A 38 1.36 -22.62 17.65
CA ARG A 38 1.69 -22.59 19.08
C ARG A 38 2.76 -23.60 19.45
N SER A 39 3.04 -24.54 18.56
CA SER A 39 4.01 -25.61 18.78
C SER A 39 4.96 -25.79 17.61
N ALA A 40 6.10 -26.42 17.89
CA ALA A 40 7.04 -26.84 16.85
C ALA A 40 6.40 -27.84 15.87
N GLU A 41 5.45 -28.64 16.34
CA GLU A 41 4.70 -29.60 15.53
C GLU A 41 3.78 -28.89 14.51
N ASP A 42 3.19 -27.74 14.86
CA ASP A 42 2.39 -26.94 13.93
C ASP A 42 3.24 -26.39 12.78
N VAL A 43 4.46 -25.95 13.09
CA VAL A 43 5.44 -25.48 12.10
C VAL A 43 5.87 -26.64 11.20
N GLN A 44 6.16 -27.81 11.77
CA GLN A 44 6.55 -28.99 11.00
C GLN A 44 5.41 -29.46 10.08
N ASN A 45 4.16 -29.40 10.55
CA ASN A 45 2.96 -29.69 9.76
C ASN A 45 2.69 -28.64 8.66
N LEU A 46 3.07 -27.38 8.88
CA LEU A 46 3.00 -26.34 7.86
C LEU A 46 4.02 -26.60 6.75
N LEU A 47 5.24 -26.98 7.12
CA LEU A 47 6.35 -27.24 6.21
C LEU A 47 6.23 -28.58 5.46
N SER A 48 5.55 -29.57 6.03
CA SER A 48 5.37 -30.90 5.42
C SER A 48 4.27 -30.97 4.36
N ARG A 49 3.42 -29.93 4.27
CA ARG A 49 2.42 -29.81 3.21
C ARG A 49 3.12 -29.24 1.97
N ASP A 50 2.82 -29.80 0.79
CA ASP A 50 3.26 -29.30 -0.53
C ASP A 50 2.78 -27.87 -0.79
N ARG A 51 3.42 -26.91 -0.13
CA ARG A 51 3.17 -25.48 -0.23
C ARG A 51 4.50 -24.81 -0.52
N ASN A 52 4.48 -23.90 -1.47
CA ASN A 52 5.63 -23.04 -1.75
C ASN A 52 5.80 -22.06 -0.58
N VAL A 53 6.67 -22.40 0.37
CA VAL A 53 7.05 -21.51 1.46
C VAL A 53 8.19 -20.62 0.96
N THR A 54 7.92 -19.32 0.83
CA THR A 54 8.97 -18.34 0.54
C THR A 54 9.52 -17.83 1.85
N MET A 55 10.77 -18.17 2.16
CA MET A 55 11.47 -17.72 3.37
C MET A 55 12.37 -16.55 3.02
N PHE A 56 12.20 -15.43 3.73
CA PHE A 56 13.13 -14.30 3.66
C PHE A 56 14.17 -14.49 4.76
N LEU A 57 15.34 -14.99 4.36
CA LEU A 57 16.49 -15.12 5.27
C LEU A 57 17.18 -13.76 5.34
N SER A 58 16.91 -13.00 6.40
CA SER A 58 17.77 -11.89 6.78
C SER A 58 18.97 -12.44 7.54
N PRO A 59 20.21 -12.12 7.16
CA PRO A 59 21.38 -12.58 7.90
C PRO A 59 21.35 -11.96 9.31
N MET A 60 21.06 -12.77 10.34
CA MET A 60 21.45 -12.43 11.70
C MET A 60 22.96 -12.67 11.81
N GLY A 61 23.74 -11.65 11.46
CA GLY A 61 25.17 -11.64 11.63
C GLY A 61 25.61 -10.25 12.04
N THR A 62 26.40 -10.20 13.11
CA THR A 62 27.10 -9.03 13.70
C THR A 62 28.14 -8.40 12.75
N GLY A 63 27.98 -8.57 11.44
CA GLY A 63 28.83 -8.01 10.40
C GLY A 63 28.03 -7.03 9.56
N THR A 64 28.48 -5.79 9.54
CA THR A 64 27.96 -4.68 8.76
C THR A 64 28.06 -4.99 7.26
N SER A 65 27.06 -5.67 6.71
CA SER A 65 26.76 -5.58 5.29
C SER A 65 25.39 -4.94 5.16
N PRO A 66 25.30 -3.63 4.87
CA PRO A 66 24.01 -2.96 4.81
C PRO A 66 23.17 -3.62 3.72
N ILE A 67 21.95 -4.03 4.06
CA ILE A 67 20.87 -4.07 3.07
C ILE A 67 20.97 -2.73 2.35
N PRO A 68 21.14 -2.69 1.01
CA PRO A 68 21.29 -1.43 0.33
C PRO A 68 20.07 -0.58 0.72
N PRO A 69 20.27 0.63 1.27
CA PRO A 69 19.17 1.46 1.80
C PRO A 69 18.07 1.73 0.75
N SER A 70 18.36 1.45 -0.52
CA SER A 70 17.42 1.42 -1.63
C SER A 70 16.34 0.33 -1.56
N LEU A 71 16.46 -0.73 -0.76
CA LEU A 71 15.43 -1.78 -0.62
C LEU A 71 14.50 -1.58 0.58
N THR A 72 14.94 -0.83 1.57
CA THR A 72 14.05 -0.42 2.66
C THR A 72 13.21 0.76 2.25
N GLY A 73 13.72 1.68 1.41
CA GLY A 73 13.02 2.91 1.00
C GLY A 73 12.44 3.73 2.15
N LEU A 74 12.81 3.39 3.38
CA LEU A 74 12.39 4.01 4.60
C LEU A 74 13.32 5.19 4.80
N PRO A 75 12.79 6.39 5.06
CA PRO A 75 13.63 7.54 5.39
C PRO A 75 14.55 7.13 6.54
N SER A 76 15.84 7.46 6.40
CA SER A 76 16.83 7.31 7.47
C SER A 76 16.22 7.85 8.76
N SER A 77 16.28 7.07 9.84
CA SER A 77 15.65 7.30 11.15
C SER A 77 16.14 8.54 11.91
N GLN A 78 16.59 9.57 11.21
CA GLN A 78 16.80 10.88 11.76
C GLN A 78 15.40 11.44 12.08
N SER A 79 15.06 11.36 13.36
CA SER A 79 13.85 11.86 14.02
C SER A 79 12.59 10.97 13.97
N ALA A 80 12.67 9.72 14.45
CA ALA A 80 11.51 8.88 14.78
C ALA A 80 10.61 9.40 15.93
N GLY A 81 10.58 10.71 16.17
CA GLY A 81 9.73 11.40 17.16
C GLY A 81 9.29 12.80 16.73
N GLN A 82 9.55 13.20 15.48
CA GLN A 82 9.25 14.55 15.01
C GLN A 82 7.88 14.60 14.33
N GLY A 83 6.85 14.63 15.17
CA GLY A 83 5.51 15.11 14.88
C GLY A 83 4.74 14.30 13.85
N CYS A 84 3.59 13.73 14.26
CA CYS A 84 2.46 13.67 13.35
C CYS A 84 2.38 15.05 12.69
N THR A 85 2.49 15.10 11.37
CA THR A 85 2.69 16.30 10.55
C THR A 85 1.42 17.17 10.51
N GLY A 86 0.92 17.51 11.70
CA GLY A 86 -0.30 18.25 12.04
C GLY A 86 -1.57 17.40 12.23
N PHE A 87 -1.55 16.08 12.04
CA PHE A 87 -2.69 15.22 12.43
C PHE A 87 -2.74 15.00 13.96
N PRO A 88 -3.93 14.87 14.56
CA PRO A 88 -4.08 14.57 15.98
C PRO A 88 -3.55 13.17 16.31
N SER A 89 -3.11 12.99 17.55
CA SER A 89 -2.81 11.66 18.09
C SER A 89 -4.08 10.82 18.21
N GLY A 90 -3.99 9.53 17.89
CA GLY A 90 -5.11 8.60 18.01
C GLY A 90 -5.98 8.53 16.77
N TYR A 91 -7.28 8.33 16.97
CA TYR A 91 -8.26 8.13 15.90
C TYR A 91 -8.99 9.43 15.58
N PHE A 92 -9.21 9.68 14.28
CA PHE A 92 -9.91 10.86 13.80
C PHE A 92 -10.68 10.57 12.52
N ARG A 93 -11.55 11.48 12.12
CA ARG A 93 -12.24 11.49 10.83
C ARG A 93 -11.84 12.72 10.04
N ILE A 94 -11.88 12.64 8.71
CA ILE A 94 -11.65 13.78 7.83
C ILE A 94 -12.97 14.20 7.19
N ARG A 95 -13.32 15.48 7.35
CA ARG A 95 -14.51 16.11 6.79
C ARG A 95 -14.12 17.26 5.87
N SER A 96 -14.84 17.44 4.77
CA SER A 96 -14.70 18.66 3.95
C SER A 96 -15.24 19.86 4.72
N MET A 97 -14.40 20.89 4.88
CA MET A 97 -14.73 22.14 5.56
C MET A 97 -15.99 22.77 4.96
N GLY A 98 -16.85 23.32 5.82
CA GLY A 98 -18.10 23.96 5.41
C GLY A 98 -19.20 23.00 4.92
N THR A 99 -18.98 21.69 4.97
CA THR A 99 -19.97 20.68 4.57
C THR A 99 -20.06 19.55 5.59
N ASN A 100 -21.11 18.72 5.47
CA ASN A 100 -21.25 17.47 6.23
C ASN A 100 -20.71 16.23 5.47
N HIS A 101 -19.81 16.44 4.50
CA HIS A 101 -19.23 15.36 3.69
C HIS A 101 -17.96 14.84 4.33
N HIS A 102 -17.94 13.55 4.66
CA HIS A 102 -16.80 12.88 5.27
C HIS A 102 -16.11 11.96 4.28
N TRP A 103 -14.83 11.69 4.52
CA TRP A 103 -14.12 10.61 3.85
C TRP A 103 -14.78 9.27 4.19
N GLN A 104 -15.11 8.50 3.16
CA GLN A 104 -15.73 7.18 3.25
C GLN A 104 -15.21 6.27 2.15
N LEU A 105 -15.15 4.96 2.42
CA LEU A 105 -14.91 3.98 1.37
C LEU A 105 -16.15 3.87 0.50
N HIS A 106 -15.96 3.81 -0.81
CA HIS A 106 -17.08 3.64 -1.74
C HIS A 106 -17.87 2.36 -1.40
N TRP A 107 -19.18 2.50 -1.18
CA TRP A 107 -20.08 1.45 -0.65
C TRP A 107 -19.64 0.79 0.67
N GLY A 108 -18.72 1.40 1.43
CA GLY A 108 -18.17 0.82 2.66
C GLY A 108 -17.33 -0.45 2.44
N GLU A 109 -16.95 -0.75 1.20
CA GLU A 109 -16.20 -1.95 0.85
C GLU A 109 -14.74 -1.81 1.27
N ARG A 110 -14.17 -2.86 1.89
CA ARG A 110 -12.85 -2.83 2.51
C ARG A 110 -11.78 -3.55 1.69
N ASP A 111 -12.09 -3.99 0.49
CA ASP A 111 -11.14 -4.66 -0.38
C ASP A 111 -10.12 -3.68 -0.97
N SER A 112 -8.93 -4.19 -1.31
CA SER A 112 -7.90 -3.35 -1.92
C SER A 112 -8.34 -2.78 -3.26
N GLY A 113 -7.84 -1.58 -3.57
CA GLY A 113 -8.19 -0.83 -4.76
C GLY A 113 -9.51 -0.07 -4.67
N ASN A 114 -10.30 -0.26 -3.60
CA ASN A 114 -11.48 0.57 -3.40
C ASN A 114 -11.08 2.01 -3.14
N ILE A 115 -11.85 2.97 -3.65
CA ILE A 115 -11.49 4.39 -3.54
C ILE A 115 -12.07 5.01 -2.27
N VAL A 116 -11.38 6.03 -1.77
CA VAL A 116 -11.95 6.96 -0.80
C VAL A 116 -12.78 8.00 -1.55
N THR A 117 -14.00 8.20 -1.09
CA THR A 117 -14.98 9.16 -1.62
C THR A 117 -15.40 10.12 -0.53
N LEU A 118 -16.08 11.18 -0.92
CA LEU A 118 -16.81 12.02 -0.01
C LEU A 118 -18.25 11.53 0.07
N TYR A 119 -18.82 11.47 1.27
CA TYR A 119 -20.23 11.16 1.44
C TYR A 119 -20.88 11.98 2.55
N GLU A 120 -22.11 12.41 2.31
CA GLU A 120 -22.89 13.21 3.25
C GLU A 120 -23.41 12.31 4.37
N ARG A 121 -23.16 12.68 5.63
CA ARG A 121 -23.70 11.95 6.79
C ARG A 121 -25.18 12.27 6.96
N LYS A 122 -26.05 11.56 6.25
CA LYS A 122 -27.52 11.68 6.37
C LYS A 122 -28.05 10.84 7.53
N GLN A 123 -28.20 11.45 8.71
CA GLN A 123 -28.86 10.91 9.92
C GLN A 123 -28.28 9.58 10.47
N PRO A 124 -28.40 9.29 11.77
CA PRO A 124 -27.74 8.14 12.42
C PRO A 124 -28.25 6.75 11.98
N THR A 125 -29.33 6.68 11.19
CA THR A 125 -30.05 5.42 10.92
C THR A 125 -29.45 4.58 9.81
N ARG A 126 -28.59 5.15 8.95
CA ARG A 126 -27.86 4.39 7.94
C ARG A 126 -26.40 4.30 8.34
N VAL A 127 -25.98 3.09 8.72
CA VAL A 127 -24.59 2.73 9.05
C VAL A 127 -23.74 2.76 7.78
N MET A 128 -23.62 3.94 7.16
CA MET A 128 -22.57 4.20 6.18
C MET A 128 -21.32 4.49 7.01
N CYS A 129 -20.34 3.60 6.91
CA CYS A 129 -19.13 3.60 7.73
C CYS A 129 -18.27 4.81 7.38
N VAL A 130 -18.41 5.90 8.15
CA VAL A 130 -17.44 7.00 8.15
C VAL A 130 -16.06 6.43 8.41
N LEU A 131 -15.07 6.84 7.62
CA LEU A 131 -13.73 6.30 7.74
C LEU A 131 -13.08 6.83 9.02
N ILE A 132 -12.79 5.92 9.95
CA ILE A 132 -11.98 6.20 11.14
C ILE A 132 -10.52 5.98 10.76
N LEU A 133 -9.72 7.02 10.92
CA LEU A 133 -8.35 7.11 10.45
C LEU A 133 -7.38 7.29 11.63
N TYR A 134 -6.14 6.91 11.43
CA TYR A 134 -5.02 7.18 12.34
C TYR A 134 -3.71 7.25 11.55
N ILE A 135 -2.69 7.88 12.13
CA ILE A 135 -1.32 7.85 11.60
C ILE A 135 -0.54 6.76 12.33
N ASN A 136 0.06 5.83 11.59
CA ASN A 136 0.88 4.78 12.19
C ASN A 136 2.32 5.29 12.49
N LEU A 137 3.14 4.43 13.10
CA LEU A 137 4.54 4.76 13.45
C LEU A 137 5.45 5.07 12.24
N ARG A 138 5.00 4.77 11.02
CA ARG A 138 5.71 5.06 9.77
C ARG A 138 5.25 6.37 9.11
N GLY A 139 4.28 7.06 9.70
CA GLY A 139 3.67 8.27 9.10
C GLY A 139 2.64 7.97 8.01
N GLU A 140 2.23 6.71 7.86
CA GLU A 140 1.23 6.30 6.87
C GLU A 140 -0.18 6.52 7.41
N LEU A 141 -1.08 7.02 6.56
CA LEU A 141 -2.49 7.20 6.90
C LEU A 141 -3.20 5.85 6.82
N CYS A 142 -3.81 5.41 7.91
CA CYS A 142 -4.34 4.06 8.08
C CYS A 142 -5.80 4.05 8.53
N THR A 143 -6.50 2.93 8.26
CA THR A 143 -7.85 2.64 8.76
C THR A 143 -8.05 1.13 8.90
N SER A 144 -8.69 0.66 9.98
CA SER A 144 -9.16 -0.74 10.11
C SER A 144 -8.17 -1.85 9.69
N GLY A 145 -6.86 -1.67 9.92
CA GLY A 145 -5.82 -2.64 9.51
C GLY A 145 -5.34 -2.54 8.05
N ALA A 146 -5.78 -1.50 7.32
CA ALA A 146 -5.39 -1.17 5.97
C ALA A 146 -4.79 0.24 5.90
N GLN A 147 -4.16 0.57 4.78
CA GLN A 147 -3.52 1.85 4.52
C GLN A 147 -4.22 2.62 3.39
N ILE A 148 -4.09 3.95 3.42
CA ILE A 148 -4.49 4.82 2.32
C ILE A 148 -3.29 5.06 1.44
N ASP A 149 -3.44 4.69 0.18
CA ASP A 149 -2.47 4.87 -0.89
C ASP A 149 -3.06 5.77 -1.97
N VAL A 150 -2.27 6.11 -2.99
CA VAL A 150 -2.74 6.87 -4.14
C VAL A 150 -2.40 6.13 -5.42
N MET A 151 -3.42 5.89 -6.24
CA MET A 151 -3.26 5.25 -7.54
C MET A 151 -3.96 6.08 -8.59
N ASN A 152 -3.24 6.48 -9.65
CA ASN A 152 -3.81 7.29 -10.73
C ASN A 152 -4.56 8.53 -10.21
N ASN A 153 -3.94 9.24 -9.26
CA ASN A 153 -4.45 10.45 -8.61
C ASN A 153 -5.70 10.26 -7.73
N VAL A 154 -6.18 9.04 -7.48
CA VAL A 154 -7.27 8.80 -6.52
C VAL A 154 -6.73 8.15 -5.25
N LEU A 155 -7.31 8.52 -4.10
CA LEU A 155 -7.02 7.84 -2.84
C LEU A 155 -7.66 6.46 -2.85
N VAL A 156 -6.88 5.43 -2.53
CA VAL A 156 -7.34 4.04 -2.51
C VAL A 156 -7.01 3.38 -1.18
N LEU A 157 -7.84 2.42 -0.81
CA LEU A 157 -7.54 1.49 0.26
C LEU A 157 -6.59 0.41 -0.25
N THR A 158 -5.53 0.15 0.49
CA THR A 158 -4.61 -0.94 0.21
C THR A 158 -4.31 -1.72 1.48
N HIS A 159 -4.17 -3.02 1.36
CA HIS A 159 -3.63 -3.85 2.44
C HIS A 159 -2.13 -3.99 2.26
N SER A 160 -1.43 -4.27 3.36
CA SER A 160 -0.01 -4.58 3.32
C SER A 160 0.25 -5.77 2.39
N ARG A 161 1.09 -5.55 1.38
CA ARG A 161 1.51 -6.56 0.41
C ARG A 161 2.99 -6.85 0.62
N PRO A 162 3.42 -8.11 0.49
CA PRO A 162 4.85 -8.41 0.45
C PRO A 162 5.50 -7.69 -0.75
N PRO A 163 6.76 -7.24 -0.61
CA PRO A 163 7.58 -6.77 -1.73
C PRO A 163 7.57 -7.77 -2.88
N SER A 164 7.32 -7.29 -4.10
CA SER A 164 7.51 -8.05 -5.33
C SER A 164 8.64 -7.42 -6.15
N LEU A 165 9.35 -8.24 -6.93
CA LEU A 165 10.48 -7.79 -7.75
C LEU A 165 10.06 -7.56 -9.22
N PRO A 166 10.62 -6.54 -9.90
CA PRO A 166 11.53 -5.53 -9.34
C PRO A 166 10.80 -4.64 -8.33
N TRP A 167 11.47 -4.30 -7.23
CA TRP A 167 10.94 -3.40 -6.20
C TRP A 167 11.64 -2.03 -6.30
N PRO A 168 10.92 -0.91 -6.13
CA PRO A 168 9.48 -0.81 -5.94
C PRO A 168 8.70 -1.16 -7.23
N ASN A 169 7.37 -1.22 -7.17
CA ASN A 169 6.47 -1.26 -8.33
C ASN A 169 5.03 -0.89 -7.92
N PRO A 170 4.08 -0.72 -8.87
CA PRO A 170 2.70 -0.39 -8.52
C PRO A 170 1.93 -1.43 -7.70
N TRP A 171 2.40 -2.67 -7.61
CA TRP A 171 1.84 -3.66 -6.70
C TRP A 171 2.37 -3.50 -5.27
N SER A 172 3.68 -3.24 -5.12
CA SER A 172 4.36 -3.07 -3.84
C SER A 172 5.42 -1.98 -3.91
N HIS A 173 5.20 -0.91 -3.15
CA HIS A 173 6.07 0.26 -3.05
C HIS A 173 5.96 0.88 -1.65
N PRO A 174 6.86 1.78 -1.24
CA PRO A 174 6.68 2.58 -0.03
C PRO A 174 5.42 3.44 -0.14
N LEU A 175 4.56 3.36 0.86
CA LEU A 175 3.31 4.12 0.90
C LEU A 175 3.58 5.62 1.08
N PRO A 176 2.70 6.50 0.55
CA PRO A 176 2.83 7.92 0.77
C PRO A 176 2.64 8.29 2.23
N THR A 177 3.32 9.34 2.67
CA THR A 177 3.06 9.98 3.97
C THR A 177 2.15 11.18 3.79
N PHE A 178 1.25 11.36 4.74
CA PHE A 178 0.29 12.47 4.73
C PHE A 178 0.69 13.50 5.77
N SER A 179 0.44 14.77 5.47
CA SER A 179 0.50 15.87 6.44
C SER A 179 -0.75 16.73 6.36
N TYR A 180 -1.10 17.36 7.48
CA TYR A 180 -2.23 18.27 7.58
C TYR A 180 -1.77 19.58 8.21
N SER A 181 -2.08 20.71 7.59
CA SER A 181 -1.82 22.02 8.17
C SER A 181 -3.10 22.52 8.83
N GLU A 182 -3.08 22.70 10.15
CA GLU A 182 -4.23 23.24 10.89
C GLU A 182 -4.55 24.69 10.48
N GLU A 183 -3.53 25.47 10.14
CA GLU A 183 -3.68 26.86 9.69
C GLU A 183 -4.37 26.95 8.33
N THR A 184 -3.88 26.20 7.33
CA THR A 184 -4.39 26.26 5.96
C THR A 184 -5.56 25.32 5.70
N LYS A 185 -5.78 24.35 6.60
CA LYS A 185 -6.75 23.25 6.46
C LYS A 185 -6.47 22.36 5.24
N ILE A 186 -5.23 22.28 4.79
CA ILE A 186 -4.81 21.50 3.61
C ILE A 186 -4.18 20.18 4.04
N ILE A 187 -4.48 19.11 3.31
CA ILE A 187 -3.80 17.81 3.41
C ILE A 187 -2.81 17.69 2.25
N THR A 188 -1.53 17.52 2.58
CA THR A 188 -0.44 17.32 1.62
C THR A 188 -0.01 15.86 1.61
N VAL A 189 0.33 15.35 0.43
CA VAL A 189 0.74 13.96 0.23
C VAL A 189 2.15 13.94 -0.33
N LYS A 190 3.07 13.34 0.44
CA LYS A 190 4.44 13.14 0.01
C LYS A 190 4.62 11.73 -0.51
N PHE A 191 5.01 11.63 -1.78
CA PHE A 191 5.32 10.37 -2.43
C PHE A 191 6.80 10.06 -2.33
N TYR A 192 7.10 8.78 -2.11
CA TYR A 192 8.46 8.27 -2.24
C TYR A 192 8.72 7.71 -3.63
N ILE A 193 7.65 7.33 -4.34
CA ILE A 193 7.67 6.77 -5.69
C ILE A 193 6.47 7.29 -6.48
N ASP A 194 6.58 7.37 -7.81
CA ASP A 194 5.51 7.80 -8.71
C ASP A 194 4.24 6.93 -8.53
N PRO A 195 3.10 7.53 -8.14
CA PRO A 195 1.83 6.83 -7.92
C PRO A 195 1.10 6.47 -9.24
N VAL A 196 1.60 6.90 -10.40
CA VAL A 196 0.95 6.62 -11.68
C VAL A 196 1.30 5.22 -12.16
N THR A 197 0.25 4.42 -12.37
CA THR A 197 0.35 3.10 -13.01
C THR A 197 0.61 3.26 -14.51
N SER A 198 1.87 3.48 -14.90
CA SER A 198 2.25 3.60 -16.32
C SER A 198 3.12 2.45 -16.81
N SER A 199 3.19 2.30 -18.13
CA SER A 199 4.12 1.38 -18.78
C SER A 199 5.59 1.76 -18.56
N ARG A 200 5.87 3.03 -18.22
CA ARG A 200 7.22 3.63 -18.07
C ARG A 200 7.61 3.87 -16.60
N TRP A 201 7.15 3.01 -15.70
CA TRP A 201 7.42 3.14 -14.27
C TRP A 201 8.87 2.72 -13.93
N PRO A 202 9.61 3.43 -13.04
CA PRO A 202 9.24 4.65 -12.30
C PRO A 202 9.64 5.96 -13.05
N ARG A 203 8.91 7.06 -12.77
CA ARG A 203 9.29 8.45 -13.18
C ARG A 203 9.92 9.22 -11.99
N PRO A 204 10.62 10.35 -12.22
CA PRO A 204 11.21 11.16 -11.15
C PRO A 204 10.21 11.62 -10.08
N ALA A 205 10.72 11.89 -8.86
CA ALA A 205 9.93 12.24 -7.68
C ALA A 205 9.30 13.65 -7.76
N GLU A 206 8.07 13.79 -7.27
CA GLU A 206 7.30 15.04 -7.22
C GLU A 206 6.39 15.08 -5.97
N GLU A 207 5.98 16.27 -5.50
CA GLU A 207 5.06 16.48 -4.37
C GLU A 207 3.65 16.90 -4.80
N TRP A 208 2.62 16.48 -4.05
CA TRP A 208 1.22 16.62 -4.43
C TRP A 208 0.29 16.98 -3.25
N ILE A 209 -0.92 17.49 -3.53
CA ILE A 209 -1.91 18.02 -2.59
C ILE A 209 -3.26 17.32 -2.81
N THR A 210 -4.03 17.07 -1.75
CA THR A 210 -5.36 16.42 -1.87
C THR A 210 -6.47 17.44 -2.15
N ALA A 211 -7.29 17.21 -3.19
CA ALA A 211 -8.34 18.11 -3.67
C ALA A 211 -9.51 17.36 -4.35
N ARG A 212 -10.44 18.09 -4.98
CA ARG A 212 -11.44 17.48 -5.88
C ARG A 212 -10.78 17.16 -7.20
N SER A 213 -11.05 15.97 -7.74
CA SER A 213 -10.48 15.59 -9.04
C SER A 213 -10.92 16.55 -10.15
N PRO A 214 -9.98 17.20 -10.86
CA PRO A 214 -10.26 18.01 -12.04
C PRO A 214 -10.49 17.10 -13.27
N ALA A 215 -10.16 15.81 -13.14
CA ALA A 215 -10.40 14.76 -14.11
C ALA A 215 -11.43 13.73 -13.61
N VAL A 216 -11.83 12.81 -14.49
CA VAL A 216 -12.69 11.68 -14.12
C VAL A 216 -11.95 10.80 -13.11
N ALA A 217 -12.51 10.62 -11.92
CA ALA A 217 -12.03 9.65 -10.95
C ALA A 217 -12.54 8.25 -11.34
N ARG A 218 -11.71 7.22 -11.15
CA ARG A 218 -12.09 5.83 -11.44
C ARG A 218 -11.50 4.88 -10.40
N VAL A 219 -12.26 3.86 -10.02
CA VAL A 219 -11.75 2.75 -9.22
C VAL A 219 -10.73 1.96 -10.05
N PRO A 220 -9.45 1.86 -9.63
CA PRO A 220 -8.46 1.13 -10.40
C PRO A 220 -8.85 -0.34 -10.57
N GLU A 221 -8.58 -0.90 -11.74
CA GLU A 221 -8.81 -2.33 -11.98
C GLU A 221 -7.56 -3.13 -11.62
N PHE A 222 -7.75 -4.32 -11.05
CA PHE A 222 -6.64 -5.20 -10.69
C PHE A 222 -5.71 -5.49 -11.89
N LYS A 223 -6.26 -5.63 -13.09
CA LYS A 223 -5.50 -5.90 -14.33
C LYS A 223 -4.46 -4.81 -14.65
N GLU A 224 -4.63 -3.60 -14.13
CA GLU A 224 -3.67 -2.50 -14.33
C GLU A 224 -2.38 -2.73 -13.56
N ILE A 225 -2.44 -3.43 -12.43
CA ILE A 225 -1.29 -3.72 -11.57
C ILE A 225 -0.92 -5.20 -11.47
N SER A 226 -1.73 -6.09 -12.03
CA SER A 226 -1.56 -7.54 -11.88
C SER A 226 -0.24 -8.06 -12.42
N ARG A 227 0.38 -7.37 -13.39
CA ARG A 227 1.69 -7.76 -13.96
C ARG A 227 2.85 -7.68 -12.96
N TRP A 228 2.70 -6.93 -11.87
CA TRP A 228 3.70 -6.82 -10.80
C TRP A 228 3.30 -7.58 -9.54
N ALA A 229 2.07 -8.09 -9.48
CA ALA A 229 1.69 -9.02 -8.45
C ALA A 229 2.54 -10.29 -8.61
N PRO A 230 2.98 -10.93 -7.51
CA PRO A 230 3.57 -12.26 -7.60
C PRO A 230 2.65 -13.18 -8.40
N ASN A 231 3.19 -14.25 -9.00
CA ASN A 231 2.41 -15.35 -9.61
C ASN A 231 1.58 -16.15 -8.59
N MET A 232 1.09 -15.49 -7.54
CA MET A 232 0.02 -15.98 -6.70
C MET A 232 -1.21 -16.14 -7.57
N HIS A 233 -1.86 -17.29 -7.41
CA HIS A 233 -3.13 -17.54 -8.08
C HIS A 233 -4.06 -16.37 -7.75
N SER A 234 -4.60 -15.71 -8.78
CA SER A 234 -5.52 -14.56 -8.66
C SER A 234 -6.64 -14.75 -7.63
N LYS A 235 -6.95 -16.02 -7.31
CA LYS A 235 -7.83 -16.48 -6.24
C LYS A 235 -7.57 -15.89 -4.85
N PHE A 236 -6.34 -15.44 -4.55
CA PHE A 236 -5.99 -14.90 -3.22
C PHE A 236 -5.90 -13.38 -3.18
N VAL A 237 -6.03 -12.69 -4.32
CA VAL A 237 -6.03 -11.23 -4.36
C VAL A 237 -7.47 -10.76 -4.18
N HIS A 238 -7.77 -10.23 -2.99
CA HIS A 238 -9.02 -9.54 -2.73
C HIS A 238 -8.92 -8.12 -3.31
N TRP A 239 -9.55 -7.93 -4.46
CA TRP A 239 -9.72 -6.64 -5.10
C TRP A 239 -11.18 -6.24 -5.06
N THR A 240 -11.44 -4.93 -4.96
CA THR A 240 -12.81 -4.43 -4.93
C THR A 240 -13.61 -4.88 -6.15
N ARG A 241 -14.87 -5.29 -5.93
CA ARG A 241 -15.82 -5.59 -7.01
C ARG A 241 -16.31 -4.35 -7.75
N ARG A 242 -15.93 -3.15 -7.25
CA ARG A 242 -16.25 -1.85 -7.82
C ARG A 242 -15.21 -1.37 -8.83
N ALA A 243 -14.21 -2.19 -9.13
CA ALA A 243 -13.19 -1.91 -10.12
C ALA A 243 -13.79 -1.41 -11.45
N GLY A 244 -13.25 -0.30 -11.96
CA GLY A 244 -13.70 0.31 -13.21
C GLY A 244 -14.86 1.30 -13.07
N GLU A 245 -15.55 1.37 -11.93
CA GLU A 245 -16.57 2.41 -11.68
C GLU A 245 -15.96 3.82 -11.75
N ARG A 246 -16.71 4.78 -12.31
CA ARG A 246 -16.22 6.14 -12.64
C ARG A 246 -17.11 7.21 -12.07
N TRP A 247 -16.52 8.37 -11.81
CA TRP A 247 -17.23 9.58 -11.46
C TRP A 247 -16.78 10.77 -12.30
N VAL A 248 -17.73 11.60 -12.70
CA VAL A 248 -17.49 12.83 -13.46
C VAL A 248 -16.57 13.78 -12.68
N ALA A 249 -15.64 14.44 -13.37
CA ALA A 249 -14.78 15.47 -12.80
C ALA A 249 -15.58 16.50 -11.97
N GLY A 250 -15.03 16.96 -10.85
CA GLY A 250 -15.68 17.93 -9.96
C GLY A 250 -16.93 17.43 -9.22
N SER A 251 -17.37 16.18 -9.43
CA SER A 251 -18.49 15.57 -8.69
C SER A 251 -18.26 15.69 -7.18
N LYS A 252 -19.34 15.96 -6.44
CA LYS A 252 -19.30 16.17 -4.98
C LYS A 252 -18.82 14.96 -4.17
N TRP A 253 -18.77 13.79 -4.80
CA TRP A 253 -18.30 12.55 -4.20
C TRP A 253 -16.83 12.25 -4.50
N ASN A 254 -16.21 13.00 -5.41
CA ASN A 254 -14.86 12.71 -5.89
C ASN A 254 -13.81 13.28 -4.95
N LEU A 255 -12.75 12.50 -4.79
CA LEU A 255 -11.56 12.87 -4.06
C LEU A 255 -10.35 12.45 -4.89
N ALA A 256 -9.37 13.33 -5.01
CA ALA A 256 -8.15 13.07 -5.77
C ALA A 256 -6.96 13.81 -5.17
N VAL A 257 -5.79 13.53 -5.75
CA VAL A 257 -4.54 14.20 -5.46
C VAL A 257 -4.08 14.93 -6.71
N GLU A 258 -3.76 16.21 -6.57
CA GLU A 258 -3.31 17.12 -7.61
C GLU A 258 -1.88 17.55 -7.36
N LYS A 259 -1.12 17.86 -8.40
CA LYS A 259 0.27 18.31 -8.24
C LYS A 259 0.31 19.65 -7.50
N ALA A 260 1.30 19.83 -6.62
CA ALA A 260 1.40 21.01 -5.76
C ALA A 260 1.71 22.34 -6.50
N GLU A 261 1.91 22.33 -7.83
CA GLU A 261 2.40 23.43 -8.68
C GLU A 261 1.57 24.74 -8.69
N ILE A 262 0.63 24.93 -7.76
CA ILE A 262 -0.28 26.07 -7.72
C ILE A 262 -0.24 26.72 -6.32
N GLU A 263 0.92 27.20 -5.91
CA GLU A 263 0.98 28.37 -5.01
C GLU A 263 0.87 29.68 -5.81
N ALA A 264 1.19 29.66 -7.11
CA ALA A 264 1.24 30.87 -7.93
C ALA A 264 -0.11 31.41 -8.40
N SER A 265 -1.21 30.63 -8.38
CA SER A 265 -2.49 31.11 -8.92
C SER A 265 -3.46 31.69 -7.89
N GLY A 266 -3.11 31.72 -6.60
CA GLY A 266 -4.02 32.23 -5.58
C GLY A 266 -5.36 31.48 -5.53
N ASP A 267 -5.36 30.18 -5.86
CA ASP A 267 -6.58 29.38 -5.97
C ASP A 267 -7.21 29.14 -4.59
N THR A 268 -8.15 30.02 -4.23
CA THR A 268 -8.94 29.92 -3.01
C THR A 268 -9.95 28.77 -3.01
N ASP A 269 -10.12 28.09 -4.15
CA ASP A 269 -11.17 27.08 -4.33
C ASP A 269 -10.70 25.66 -3.98
N ARG A 270 -9.46 25.52 -3.51
CA ARG A 270 -8.96 24.24 -3.00
C ARG A 270 -9.79 23.74 -1.82
N MET A 271 -10.04 22.44 -1.82
CA MET A 271 -10.84 21.80 -0.78
C MET A 271 -10.10 21.86 0.55
N LYS A 272 -10.73 22.50 1.55
CA LYS A 272 -10.25 22.55 2.93
C LYS A 272 -10.82 21.41 3.74
N TRP A 273 -10.07 20.97 4.74
CA TRP A 273 -10.37 19.79 5.53
C TRP A 273 -10.48 20.16 7.02
N GLU A 274 -11.41 19.52 7.70
CA GLU A 274 -11.58 19.59 9.16
C GLU A 274 -11.42 18.19 9.73
N LEU A 275 -10.74 18.10 10.87
CA LEU A 275 -10.51 16.85 11.58
C LEU A 275 -11.53 16.75 12.72
N ASP A 276 -12.26 15.65 12.77
CA ASP A 276 -13.18 15.34 13.86
C ASP A 276 -12.56 14.26 14.75
N SER A 277 -12.23 14.64 15.97
CA SER A 277 -11.68 13.75 17.01
C SER A 277 -12.72 13.32 18.05
N GLU A 278 -13.99 13.75 17.92
CA GLU A 278 -15.03 13.37 18.88
C GLU A 278 -15.38 11.88 18.74
N GLN A 279 -14.85 11.11 19.71
CA GLN A 279 -15.09 9.69 19.96
C GLN A 279 -15.29 8.89 18.65
N ALA A 280 -14.18 8.74 17.92
CA ALA A 280 -14.02 7.66 16.95
C ALA A 280 -14.04 6.30 17.65
#